data_AF-A0AAW8TID8-F1
#
_entry.id   AF-A0AAW8TID8-F1
#
_cell.length_a   1.000
_cell.length_b   1.000
_cell.length_c   1.000
_cell.angle_alpha   90.00
_cell.angle_beta   90.00
_cell.angle_gamma   90.00
#
_symmetry.space_group_name_H-M   'P 1'
#
loop_
_entity.id
_entity.type
_entity.pdbx_description
1 polymer ?
#
loop_
_entity_poly.entity_id
_entity_poly.type
_entity_poly.pdbx_seq_one_letter_code
_entity_poly.pdbx_strand_id
1 'polypeptide(L)'
;MVEYPIKQIVDILNKKESVTEHVMDVEVVELYQELEVYYRSALDKVETKLLIIDRELSSNSHQGRKNMIHQLQKRIKRFKSVVNKLNSKQLNFSKDTIINNIHDFAGLRVICSYSDDIYTLIDSLSHHPDIKILKIKNYLEQPKPSGYRSVHVLIEVPVYFLKETKQMTVEIQFRTIAMDFWASLEHSLRYKNDWKSPELSEKLQTIADNINDLENDMLTIRKAIDRLDD
;
A
#
# COMPACT_ATOMS: atom_id res chain seq x y z
N MET A 1 18.37 12.44 -20.41
CA MET A 1 17.92 12.45 -19.00
C MET A 1 19.07 12.03 -18.13
N VAL A 2 19.18 12.59 -16.92
CA VAL A 2 20.26 12.22 -15.99
C VAL A 2 19.94 10.86 -15.40
N GLU A 3 20.89 9.94 -15.49
CA GLU A 3 20.77 8.56 -15.03
C GLU A 3 22.05 8.20 -14.28
N TYR A 4 21.89 7.58 -13.12
CA TYR A 4 22.99 7.27 -12.21
C TYR A 4 23.18 5.75 -12.11
N PRO A 5 24.41 5.23 -12.27
CA PRO A 5 24.68 3.80 -12.15
C PRO A 5 24.26 3.25 -10.79
N ILE A 6 23.39 2.23 -10.78
CA ILE A 6 22.83 1.72 -9.52
C ILE A 6 23.90 1.13 -8.58
N LYS A 7 24.97 0.57 -9.16
CA LYS A 7 26.09 -0.02 -8.41
C LYS A 7 26.80 1.02 -7.54
N GLN A 8 27.05 2.21 -8.07
CA GLN A 8 27.70 3.31 -7.33
C GLN A 8 26.85 3.71 -6.13
N ILE A 9 25.54 3.91 -6.32
CA ILE A 9 24.62 4.29 -5.23
C ILE A 9 24.54 3.21 -4.15
N VAL A 10 24.60 1.93 -4.54
CA VAL A 10 24.64 0.80 -3.58
C VAL A 10 25.93 0.81 -2.76
N ASP A 11 27.08 1.08 -3.39
CA ASP A 11 28.38 1.13 -2.72
C ASP A 11 28.44 2.29 -1.70
N ILE A 12 27.91 3.47 -2.08
CA ILE A 12 27.71 4.64 -1.20
C ILE A 12 26.84 4.28 0.02
N LEU A 13 25.67 3.67 -0.20
CA LEU A 13 24.76 3.28 0.89
C LEU A 13 25.36 2.25 1.85
N ASN A 14 26.33 1.47 1.39
CA ASN A 14 27.02 0.44 2.17
C ASN A 14 28.35 0.91 2.77
N LYS A 15 28.71 2.19 2.61
CA LYS A 15 29.93 2.81 3.16
C LYS A 15 31.24 2.10 2.74
N LYS A 16 31.34 1.62 1.49
CA LYS A 16 32.58 1.05 0.94
C LYS A 16 33.35 2.11 0.11
N GLU A 17 34.20 2.88 0.81
CA GLU A 17 35.32 3.76 0.36
C GLU A 17 35.15 4.99 -0.59
N SER A 18 35.78 6.09 -0.12
CA SER A 18 36.50 7.24 -0.71
C SER A 18 35.86 8.32 -1.64
N VAL A 19 35.38 9.39 -0.99
CA VAL A 19 35.62 10.86 -1.15
C VAL A 19 35.47 11.56 -2.53
N THR A 20 35.33 10.90 -3.68
CA THR A 20 35.20 11.62 -4.98
C THR A 20 33.75 11.77 -5.50
N GLU A 21 32.73 11.49 -4.68
CA GLU A 21 31.33 11.28 -5.13
C GLU A 21 30.28 12.26 -4.54
N HIS A 22 30.68 13.31 -3.81
CA HIS A 22 29.74 14.17 -3.06
C HIS A 22 28.66 14.86 -3.91
N VAL A 23 28.92 15.20 -5.17
CA VAL A 23 27.93 15.89 -6.03
C VAL A 23 26.86 14.92 -6.55
N MET A 24 27.26 13.71 -6.94
CA MET A 24 26.35 12.66 -7.38
C MET A 24 25.39 12.24 -6.25
N ASP A 25 25.89 12.21 -5.01
CA ASP A 25 25.07 11.93 -3.83
C ASP A 25 23.96 12.97 -3.61
N VAL A 26 24.30 14.25 -3.78
CA VAL A 26 23.36 15.36 -3.60
C VAL A 26 22.26 15.32 -4.66
N GLU A 27 22.60 15.18 -5.93
CA GLU A 27 21.62 15.17 -7.02
C GLU A 27 20.64 13.97 -6.93
N VAL A 28 21.15 12.79 -6.55
CA VAL A 28 20.32 11.59 -6.36
C VAL A 28 19.33 11.78 -5.20
N VAL A 29 19.79 12.41 -4.11
CA VAL A 29 18.93 12.73 -2.96
C VAL A 29 17.90 13.78 -3.32
N GLU A 30 18.29 14.84 -4.02
CA GLU A 30 17.37 15.89 -4.50
C GLU A 30 16.29 15.32 -5.43
N LEU A 31 16.67 14.45 -6.37
CA LEU A 31 15.73 13.77 -7.25
C LEU A 31 14.73 12.91 -6.47
N TYR A 32 15.19 12.17 -5.46
CA TYR A 32 14.31 11.38 -4.61
C TYR A 32 13.36 12.27 -3.79
N GLN A 33 13.85 13.39 -3.24
CA GLN A 33 13.02 14.35 -2.52
C GLN A 33 11.97 15.00 -3.42
N GLU A 34 12.30 15.33 -4.67
CA GLU A 34 11.35 15.83 -5.66
C GLU A 34 10.23 14.81 -5.91
N LEU A 35 10.59 13.54 -6.13
CA LEU A 35 9.62 12.46 -6.28
C LEU A 35 8.76 12.28 -5.04
N GLU A 36 9.36 12.36 -3.84
CA GLU A 36 8.63 12.26 -2.58
C GLU A 36 7.54 13.33 -2.46
N VAL A 37 7.82 14.57 -2.87
CA VAL A 37 6.80 15.64 -2.88
C VAL A 37 5.63 15.27 -3.80
N TYR A 38 5.89 14.86 -5.04
CA TYR A 38 4.83 14.49 -5.98
C TYR A 38 3.97 13.33 -5.48
N TYR A 39 4.61 12.29 -4.95
CA TYR A 39 3.92 11.11 -4.47
C TYR A 39 3.17 11.34 -3.14
N ARG A 40 3.63 12.25 -2.29
CA ARG A 40 2.86 12.71 -1.11
C ARG A 40 1.59 13.42 -1.54
N SER A 41 1.66 14.31 -2.52
CA SER A 41 0.46 14.97 -3.06
C SER A 41 -0.52 13.98 -3.69
N ALA A 42 -0.02 12.93 -4.36
CA ALA A 42 -0.87 11.84 -4.86
C ALA A 42 -1.57 11.09 -3.72
N LEU A 43 -0.85 10.77 -2.64
CA LEU A 43 -1.43 10.12 -1.46
C LEU A 43 -2.51 10.98 -0.79
N ASP A 44 -2.28 12.28 -0.63
CA ASP A 44 -3.25 13.20 -0.03
C ASP A 44 -4.54 13.29 -0.87
N LYS A 45 -4.40 13.32 -2.21
CA LYS A 45 -5.55 13.33 -3.13
C LYS A 45 -6.37 12.03 -3.01
N VAL A 46 -5.71 10.87 -2.97
CA VAL A 46 -6.39 9.57 -2.86
C VAL A 46 -7.03 9.38 -1.49
N GLU A 47 -6.34 9.76 -0.42
CA GLU A 47 -6.86 9.75 0.95
C GLU A 47 -8.13 10.60 1.05
N THR A 48 -8.10 11.82 0.51
CA THR A 48 -9.27 12.71 0.51
C THR A 48 -10.46 12.08 -0.22
N LYS A 49 -10.25 11.45 -1.38
CA LYS A 49 -11.30 10.75 -2.12
C LYS A 49 -11.92 9.62 -1.31
N LEU A 50 -11.10 8.79 -0.66
CA LEU A 50 -11.57 7.70 0.18
C LEU A 50 -12.36 8.20 1.40
N LEU A 51 -11.91 9.29 2.04
CA LEU A 51 -12.63 9.91 3.15
C LEU A 51 -13.97 10.52 2.73
N ILE A 52 -14.08 11.04 1.50
CA ILE A 52 -15.35 11.52 0.95
C ILE A 52 -16.31 10.34 0.74
N ILE A 53 -15.84 9.27 0.09
CA ILE A 53 -16.62 8.04 -0.12
C ILE A 53 -17.11 7.49 1.24
N ASP A 54 -16.23 7.34 2.22
CA ASP A 54 -16.57 6.84 3.56
C ASP A 54 -17.62 7.71 4.25
N ARG A 55 -17.52 9.04 4.12
CA ARG A 55 -18.51 9.97 4.65
C ARG A 55 -19.86 9.84 3.96
N GLU A 56 -19.90 9.78 2.63
CA GLU A 56 -21.15 9.64 1.87
C GLU A 56 -21.85 8.32 2.18
N LEU A 57 -21.11 7.22 2.20
CA LEU A 57 -21.63 5.90 2.57
C LEU A 57 -22.13 5.88 4.02
N SER A 58 -21.40 6.49 4.96
CA SER A 58 -21.83 6.60 6.35
C SER A 58 -23.05 7.52 6.55
N SER A 59 -23.29 8.49 5.66
CA SER A 59 -24.40 9.45 5.75
C SER A 59 -25.70 8.91 5.18
N ASN A 60 -25.61 8.18 4.06
CA ASN A 60 -26.76 7.64 3.35
C ASN A 60 -27.25 6.30 3.91
N SER A 61 -26.42 5.65 4.73
CA SER A 61 -26.80 4.44 5.45
C SER A 61 -27.74 4.82 6.60
N HIS A 62 -29.04 4.59 6.40
CA HIS A 62 -29.90 4.29 7.52
C HIS A 62 -29.34 2.96 8.07
N GLN A 63 -28.87 2.95 9.32
CA GLN A 63 -28.49 1.74 10.05
C GLN A 63 -27.09 1.13 9.78
N GLY A 64 -26.41 0.79 10.89
CA GLY A 64 -25.26 -0.14 10.94
C GLY A 64 -23.91 0.30 10.39
N ARG A 65 -23.84 0.91 9.20
CA ARG A 65 -22.58 1.17 8.46
C ARG A 65 -21.90 2.50 8.80
N LYS A 66 -21.71 2.78 10.08
CA LYS A 66 -20.91 3.95 10.48
C LYS A 66 -19.43 3.61 10.41
N ASN A 67 -18.65 4.46 9.74
CA ASN A 67 -17.19 4.43 9.70
C ASN A 67 -16.64 3.12 9.10
N MET A 68 -16.82 2.95 7.78
CA MET A 68 -16.29 1.80 7.05
C MET A 68 -14.76 1.79 7.10
N ILE A 69 -14.14 2.98 7.00
CA ILE A 69 -12.71 3.18 7.21
C ILE A 69 -12.43 3.39 8.70
N HIS A 70 -11.76 2.42 9.32
CA HIS A 70 -11.27 2.53 10.69
C HIS A 70 -10.00 3.40 10.78
N GLN A 71 -9.06 3.20 9.84
CA GLN A 71 -7.80 3.94 9.84
C GLN A 71 -7.18 4.00 8.43
N LEU A 72 -6.55 5.13 8.12
CA LEU A 72 -5.70 5.31 6.93
C LEU A 72 -4.25 5.51 7.34
N GLN A 73 -3.32 4.88 6.62
CA GLN A 73 -1.88 5.05 6.84
C GLN A 73 -1.16 5.29 5.52
N LYS A 74 -0.55 6.47 5.39
CA LYS A 74 0.28 6.86 4.25
C LYS A 74 1.71 6.38 4.42
N ARG A 75 2.33 5.89 3.35
CA ARG A 75 3.73 5.46 3.33
C ARG A 75 4.39 5.85 2.02
N ILE A 76 5.57 6.47 2.13
CA ILE A 76 6.52 6.59 1.03
C ILE A 76 7.62 5.52 1.20
N LYS A 77 8.00 4.86 0.11
CA LYS A 77 9.04 3.85 0.10
C LYS A 77 10.40 4.51 0.34
N ARG A 78 11.04 4.18 1.46
CA ARG A 78 12.36 4.73 1.85
C ARG A 78 13.39 4.60 0.73
N PHE A 79 14.24 5.61 0.58
CA PHE A 79 15.32 5.68 -0.43
C PHE A 79 16.13 4.38 -0.55
N LYS A 80 16.67 3.86 0.56
CA LYS A 80 17.41 2.59 0.58
C LYS A 80 16.61 1.41 0.01
N SER A 81 15.30 1.37 0.27
CA SER A 81 14.42 0.33 -0.28
C SER A 81 14.13 0.51 -1.76
N VAL A 82 14.12 1.75 -2.27
CA VAL A 82 14.02 2.03 -3.72
C VAL A 82 15.29 1.57 -4.41
N VAL A 83 16.46 1.99 -3.92
CA VAL A 83 17.77 1.60 -4.47
C VAL A 83 17.93 0.09 -4.50
N ASN A 84 17.62 -0.61 -3.38
CA ASN A 84 17.70 -2.07 -3.34
C ASN A 84 16.78 -2.75 -4.36
N LYS A 85 15.58 -2.20 -4.60
CA LYS A 85 14.60 -2.76 -5.55
C LYS A 85 15.00 -2.51 -7.01
N LEU A 86 15.64 -1.37 -7.30
CA LEU A 86 16.23 -1.12 -8.60
C LEU A 86 17.44 -2.01 -8.85
N ASN A 87 18.32 -2.17 -7.86
CA ASN A 87 19.48 -3.04 -7.94
C ASN A 87 19.09 -4.50 -8.18
N SER A 88 18.06 -5.02 -7.49
CA SER A 88 17.57 -6.38 -7.72
C SER A 88 16.98 -6.59 -9.13
N LYS A 89 16.60 -5.50 -9.81
CA LYS A 89 16.13 -5.50 -11.19
C LYS A 89 17.22 -5.14 -12.21
N GLN A 90 18.45 -4.86 -11.73
CA GLN A 90 19.56 -4.38 -12.55
C GLN A 90 19.23 -3.11 -13.34
N LEU A 91 18.47 -2.20 -12.73
CA LEU A 91 18.06 -0.94 -13.34
C LEU A 91 18.80 0.23 -12.68
N ASN A 92 19.28 1.17 -13.49
CA ASN A 92 19.93 2.40 -13.03
C ASN A 92 18.93 3.35 -12.37
N PHE A 93 19.45 4.27 -11.55
CA PHE A 93 18.63 5.23 -10.84
C PHE A 93 18.35 6.45 -11.72
N SER A 94 17.07 6.67 -12.02
CA SER A 94 16.58 7.88 -12.67
C SER A 94 15.11 8.06 -12.31
N LYS A 95 14.58 9.27 -12.55
CA LYS A 95 13.17 9.59 -12.34
C LYS A 95 12.25 8.64 -13.12
N ASP A 96 12.55 8.47 -14.41
CA ASP A 96 11.78 7.62 -15.32
C ASP A 96 11.85 6.16 -14.93
N THR A 97 13.03 5.67 -14.55
CA THR A 97 13.18 4.29 -14.11
C THR A 97 12.34 4.03 -12.86
N ILE A 98 12.35 4.95 -11.88
CA ILE A 98 11.55 4.82 -10.66
C ILE A 98 10.06 4.81 -11.00
N ILE A 99 9.57 5.80 -11.76
CA ILE A 99 8.16 5.94 -12.13
C ILE A 99 7.67 4.68 -12.86
N ASN A 100 8.45 4.17 -13.82
CA ASN A 100 8.01 3.06 -14.66
C ASN A 100 8.15 1.68 -13.98
N ASN A 101 8.98 1.53 -12.94
CA ASN A 101 9.31 0.21 -12.39
C ASN A 101 9.00 0.03 -10.89
N ILE A 102 8.71 1.11 -10.16
CA ILE A 102 8.48 1.10 -8.70
C ILE A 102 7.05 1.57 -8.41
N HIS A 103 6.08 0.72 -8.74
CA HIS A 103 4.65 1.03 -8.55
C HIS A 103 4.20 1.14 -7.08
N ASP A 104 5.00 0.66 -6.13
CA ASP A 104 4.79 0.75 -4.67
C ASP A 104 5.61 1.88 -4.03
N PHE A 105 5.95 2.93 -4.79
CA PHE A 105 6.66 4.10 -4.24
C PHE A 105 5.78 4.83 -3.23
N ALA A 106 4.51 5.06 -3.59
CA ALA A 106 3.46 5.55 -2.72
C ALA A 106 2.52 4.41 -2.34
N GLY A 107 2.42 4.14 -1.04
CA GLY A 107 1.51 3.16 -0.48
C GLY A 107 0.48 3.81 0.44
N LEU A 108 -0.80 3.50 0.25
CA LEU A 108 -1.87 3.87 1.16
C LEU A 108 -2.48 2.60 1.75
N ARG A 109 -2.43 2.44 3.07
CA ARG A 109 -3.14 1.35 3.75
C ARG A 109 -4.49 1.86 4.23
N VAL A 110 -5.55 1.14 3.85
CA VAL A 110 -6.93 1.39 4.25
C VAL A 110 -7.38 0.24 5.13
N ILE A 111 -7.51 0.50 6.42
CA ILE A 111 -7.98 -0.46 7.41
C ILE A 111 -9.48 -0.24 7.56
N CYS A 112 -10.26 -1.24 7.15
CA CYS A 112 -11.72 -1.24 7.15
C CYS A 112 -12.26 -2.02 8.35
N SER A 113 -13.50 -1.74 8.72
CA SER A 113 -14.19 -2.46 9.80
C SER A 113 -14.50 -3.90 9.40
N TYR A 114 -15.08 -4.12 8.21
CA TYR A 114 -15.44 -5.44 7.71
C TYR A 114 -14.83 -5.73 6.33
N SER A 115 -14.86 -7.01 5.92
CA SER A 115 -14.33 -7.44 4.63
C SER A 115 -15.21 -7.00 3.44
N ASP A 116 -16.53 -6.87 3.61
CA ASP A 116 -17.42 -6.38 2.55
C ASP A 116 -17.31 -4.86 2.33
N ASP A 117 -16.89 -4.11 3.36
CA ASP A 117 -16.57 -2.68 3.25
C ASP A 117 -15.43 -2.44 2.25
N ILE A 118 -14.44 -3.34 2.21
CA ILE A 118 -13.32 -3.26 1.27
C ILE A 118 -13.82 -3.24 -0.18
N TYR A 119 -14.71 -4.17 -0.53
CA TYR A 119 -15.25 -4.25 -1.89
C TYR A 119 -16.11 -3.03 -2.22
N THR A 120 -16.90 -2.54 -1.26
CA THR A 120 -17.73 -1.34 -1.43
C THR A 120 -16.87 -0.10 -1.69
N LEU A 121 -15.76 0.07 -0.95
CA LEU A 121 -14.83 1.18 -1.15
C LEU A 121 -14.10 1.09 -2.49
N ILE A 122 -13.65 -0.10 -2.90
CA ILE A 122 -12.99 -0.31 -4.20
C ILE A 122 -13.96 -0.01 -5.34
N ASP A 123 -15.19 -0.52 -5.25
CA ASP A 123 -16.23 -0.28 -6.25
C ASP A 123 -16.55 1.21 -6.36
N SER A 124 -16.81 1.89 -5.24
CA SER A 124 -17.07 3.34 -5.21
C SER A 124 -15.90 4.15 -5.78
N LEU A 125 -14.65 3.78 -5.44
CA LEU A 125 -13.45 4.44 -5.96
C LEU A 125 -13.31 4.24 -7.48
N SER A 126 -13.73 3.08 -8.00
CA SER A 126 -13.66 2.77 -9.44
C SER A 126 -14.63 3.60 -10.29
N HIS A 127 -15.69 4.14 -9.68
CA HIS A 127 -16.65 5.03 -10.35
C HIS A 127 -16.15 6.46 -10.49
N HIS A 128 -15.05 6.84 -9.82
CA HIS A 128 -14.48 8.17 -9.97
C HIS A 128 -13.80 8.30 -11.35
N PRO A 129 -14.22 9.26 -12.21
CA PRO A 129 -13.78 9.34 -13.60
C PRO A 129 -12.29 9.68 -13.76
N ASP A 130 -11.65 10.24 -12.73
CA ASP A 130 -10.23 10.56 -12.70
C ASP A 130 -9.37 9.47 -12.04
N ILE A 131 -9.94 8.32 -11.69
CA ILE A 131 -9.21 7.17 -11.16
C ILE A 131 -9.18 6.06 -12.18
N LYS A 132 -7.97 5.57 -12.50
CA LYS A 132 -7.80 4.38 -13.34
C LYS A 132 -7.21 3.25 -12.52
N ILE A 133 -7.95 2.15 -12.38
CA ILE A 133 -7.43 0.93 -11.77
C ILE A 133 -6.51 0.23 -12.78
N LEU A 134 -5.23 0.14 -12.43
CA LEU A 134 -4.21 -0.52 -13.26
C LEU A 134 -4.10 -2.02 -12.94
N LYS A 135 -4.26 -2.40 -11.67
CA LYS A 135 -4.13 -3.79 -11.22
C LYS A 135 -4.86 -4.03 -9.91
N ILE A 136 -5.52 -5.18 -9.79
CA ILE A 136 -6.05 -5.70 -8.52
C ILE A 136 -5.36 -7.03 -8.22
N LYS A 137 -4.91 -7.22 -6.99
CA LYS A 137 -4.50 -8.51 -6.44
C LYS A 137 -5.32 -8.79 -5.19
N ASN A 138 -6.23 -9.76 -5.29
CA ASN A 138 -7.17 -10.08 -4.25
C ASN A 138 -6.66 -11.26 -3.40
N TYR A 139 -5.93 -10.96 -2.32
CA TYR A 139 -5.47 -11.99 -1.38
C TYR A 139 -6.51 -12.34 -0.30
N LEU A 140 -7.75 -11.85 -0.40
CA LEU A 140 -8.86 -12.37 0.42
C LEU A 140 -9.39 -13.67 -0.20
N GLU A 141 -9.62 -13.66 -1.51
CA GLU A 141 -10.04 -14.85 -2.27
C GLU A 141 -8.92 -15.86 -2.48
N GLN A 142 -7.70 -15.36 -2.72
CA GLN A 142 -6.51 -16.19 -2.94
C GLN A 142 -5.42 -15.82 -1.92
N PRO A 143 -5.56 -16.21 -0.64
CA PRO A 143 -4.57 -15.91 0.38
C PRO A 143 -3.20 -16.47 -0.01
N LYS A 144 -2.12 -15.81 0.43
CA LYS A 144 -0.77 -16.35 0.21
C LYS A 144 -0.59 -17.63 1.04
N PRO A 145 0.36 -18.51 0.67
CA PRO A 145 0.70 -19.68 1.47
C PRO A 145 1.08 -19.37 2.92
N SER A 146 1.52 -18.14 3.21
CA SER A 146 1.81 -17.70 4.57
C SER A 146 0.57 -17.44 5.45
N GLY A 147 -0.64 -17.45 4.88
CA GLY A 147 -1.88 -16.99 5.53
C GLY A 147 -2.18 -15.50 5.31
N TYR A 148 -1.31 -14.77 4.58
CA TYR A 148 -1.49 -13.33 4.37
C TYR A 148 -2.72 -13.01 3.52
N ARG A 149 -3.57 -12.11 4.04
CA ARG A 149 -4.80 -11.59 3.41
C ARG A 149 -4.78 -10.06 3.32
N SER A 150 -5.13 -9.52 2.15
CA SER A 150 -5.30 -8.09 1.84
C SER A 150 -5.76 -7.94 0.38
N VAL A 151 -6.47 -6.88 0.02
CA VAL A 151 -6.70 -6.53 -1.40
C VAL A 151 -5.75 -5.41 -1.79
N HIS A 152 -4.89 -5.65 -2.78
CA HIS A 152 -3.97 -4.63 -3.30
C HIS A 152 -4.50 -4.07 -4.60
N VAL A 153 -4.72 -2.77 -4.65
CA VAL A 153 -5.22 -2.04 -5.83
C VAL A 153 -4.17 -1.02 -6.24
N LEU A 154 -3.58 -1.20 -7.41
CA LEU A 154 -2.73 -0.20 -8.03
C LEU A 154 -3.62 0.71 -8.88
N ILE A 155 -3.60 2.00 -8.57
CA ILE A 155 -4.34 3.02 -9.30
C ILE A 155 -3.40 4.04 -9.95
N GLU A 156 -3.92 4.76 -10.93
CA GLU A 156 -3.36 5.98 -11.49
C GLU A 156 -4.34 7.14 -11.27
N VAL A 157 -3.82 8.29 -10.84
CA VAL A 157 -4.60 9.50 -10.54
C VAL A 157 -3.86 10.74 -11.06
N PRO A 158 -4.54 11.70 -11.72
CA PRO A 158 -3.94 12.98 -12.09
C PRO A 158 -3.66 13.82 -10.84
N VAL A 159 -2.47 14.38 -10.72
CA VAL A 159 -2.15 15.40 -9.71
C VAL A 159 -1.76 16.69 -10.41
N TYR A 160 -2.40 17.78 -10.00
CA TYR A 160 -2.23 19.11 -10.58
C TYR A 160 -1.16 19.86 -9.79
N PHE A 161 0.02 20.04 -10.38
CA PHE A 161 1.13 20.82 -9.81
C PHE A 161 1.19 22.21 -10.45
N LEU A 162 2.08 23.07 -9.93
CA LEU A 162 2.18 24.47 -10.33
C LEU A 162 2.37 24.69 -11.84
N LYS A 163 3.10 23.81 -12.52
CA LYS A 163 3.48 23.96 -13.94
C LYS A 163 2.97 22.85 -14.84
N GLU A 164 2.43 21.77 -14.29
CA GLU A 164 2.09 20.58 -15.04
C GLU A 164 1.08 19.70 -14.29
N THR A 165 0.41 18.83 -15.04
CA THR A 165 -0.39 17.74 -14.49
C THR A 165 0.38 16.44 -14.70
N LYS A 166 0.53 15.63 -13.65
CA LYS A 166 1.16 14.31 -13.77
C LYS A 166 0.19 13.21 -13.40
N GLN A 167 0.19 12.13 -14.20
CA GLN A 167 -0.42 10.87 -13.83
C GLN A 167 0.48 10.18 -12.80
N MET A 168 -0.01 10.01 -11.59
CA MET A 168 0.74 9.43 -10.47
C MET A 168 0.14 8.08 -10.10
N THR A 169 0.99 7.08 -9.86
CA THR A 169 0.53 5.76 -9.41
C THR A 169 0.53 5.65 -7.89
N VAL A 170 -0.50 5.04 -7.31
CA VAL A 170 -0.57 4.75 -5.87
C VAL A 170 -0.99 3.30 -5.67
N GLU A 171 -0.26 2.57 -4.84
CA GLU A 171 -0.67 1.24 -4.37
C GLU A 171 -1.53 1.40 -3.11
N ILE A 172 -2.80 1.01 -3.19
CA ILE A 172 -3.72 0.98 -2.06
C ILE A 172 -3.80 -0.46 -1.53
N GLN A 173 -3.57 -0.65 -0.24
CA GLN A 173 -3.71 -1.94 0.44
C GLN A 173 -4.92 -1.88 1.37
N PHE A 174 -6.00 -2.53 0.97
CA PHE A 174 -7.19 -2.69 1.80
C PHE A 174 -7.04 -3.92 2.69
N ARG A 175 -7.38 -3.75 3.97
CA ARG A 175 -7.36 -4.77 5.02
C ARG A 175 -8.49 -4.52 5.98
N THR A 176 -8.90 -5.54 6.71
CA THR A 176 -9.68 -5.36 7.93
C THR A 176 -8.74 -5.10 9.13
N ILE A 177 -9.32 -4.78 10.28
CA ILE A 177 -8.57 -4.62 11.54
C ILE A 177 -7.80 -5.91 11.87
N ALA A 178 -8.42 -7.08 11.75
CA ALA A 178 -7.76 -8.33 12.14
C ALA A 178 -6.68 -8.77 11.13
N MET A 179 -6.89 -8.52 9.83
CA MET A 179 -5.85 -8.70 8.81
C MET A 179 -4.63 -7.81 9.07
N ASP A 180 -4.83 -6.55 9.47
CA ASP A 180 -3.71 -5.65 9.77
C ASP A 180 -2.98 -6.05 11.06
N PHE A 181 -3.71 -6.49 12.08
CA PHE A 181 -3.15 -7.07 13.30
C PHE A 181 -2.25 -8.27 12.99
N TRP A 182 -2.78 -9.27 12.28
CA TRP A 182 -2.03 -10.48 11.95
C TRP A 182 -0.80 -10.15 11.10
N ALA A 183 -0.96 -9.35 10.04
CA ALA A 183 0.13 -9.01 9.13
C ALA A 183 1.24 -8.19 9.82
N SER A 184 0.90 -7.36 10.79
CA SER A 184 1.88 -6.59 11.56
C SER A 184 2.70 -7.48 12.49
N LEU A 185 2.05 -8.44 13.17
CA LEU A 185 2.75 -9.41 14.02
C LEU A 185 3.62 -10.37 13.20
N GLU A 186 3.08 -10.94 12.13
CA GLU A 186 3.80 -11.85 11.25
C GLU A 186 5.07 -11.18 10.68
N HIS A 187 4.93 -9.93 10.22
CA HIS A 187 6.06 -9.18 9.70
C HIS A 187 7.14 -8.95 10.78
N SER A 188 6.73 -8.60 12.00
CA SER A 188 7.67 -8.42 13.12
C SER A 188 8.40 -9.73 13.47
N LEU A 189 7.69 -10.86 13.48
CA LEU A 189 8.26 -12.18 13.77
C LEU A 189 9.27 -12.64 12.72
N ARG A 190 8.97 -12.42 11.43
CA ARG A 190 9.87 -12.79 10.32
C ARG A 190 11.02 -11.81 10.11
N TYR A 191 10.82 -10.52 10.34
CA TYR A 191 11.84 -9.49 10.05
C TYR A 191 13.12 -9.68 10.89
N LYS A 192 12.99 -10.16 12.13
CA LYS A 192 14.15 -10.37 13.02
C LYS A 192 14.76 -11.76 12.93
N ASN A 193 14.02 -12.72 12.40
CA ASN A 193 14.46 -14.10 12.36
C ASN A 193 14.11 -14.69 10.99
N ASP A 194 15.11 -14.86 10.14
CA ASP A 194 14.98 -15.60 8.87
C ASP A 194 14.92 -17.11 9.16
N TRP A 195 14.03 -17.53 10.08
CA TRP A 195 13.85 -18.92 10.44
C TRP A 195 13.00 -19.62 9.37
N LYS A 196 13.51 -20.75 8.88
CA LYS A 196 12.81 -21.65 7.96
C LYS A 196 12.25 -22.83 8.74
N SER A 197 11.34 -22.55 9.67
CA SER A 197 10.57 -23.56 10.41
C SER A 197 9.21 -23.76 9.72
N PRO A 198 8.97 -24.91 9.09
CA PRO A 198 7.68 -25.21 8.49
C PRO A 198 6.56 -25.21 9.52
N GLU A 199 6.78 -25.80 10.69
CA GLU A 199 5.80 -25.92 11.78
C GLU A 199 5.27 -24.55 12.25
N LEU A 200 6.18 -23.60 12.49
CA LEU A 200 5.78 -22.26 12.91
C LEU A 200 5.08 -21.48 11.78
N SER A 201 5.44 -21.75 10.52
CA SER A 201 4.75 -21.15 9.37
C SER A 201 3.33 -21.69 9.21
N GLU A 202 3.15 -23.00 9.40
CA GLU A 202 1.84 -23.66 9.42
C GLU A 202 0.99 -23.12 10.57
N LYS A 203 1.57 -22.96 11.77
CA LYS A 203 0.87 -22.36 12.90
C LYS A 203 0.40 -20.92 12.63
N LEU A 204 1.24 -20.10 12.00
CA LEU A 204 0.86 -18.74 11.59
C LEU A 204 -0.29 -18.74 10.58
N GLN A 205 -0.27 -19.70 9.64
CA GLN A 205 -1.34 -19.89 8.67
C GLN A 205 -2.65 -20.30 9.36
N THR A 206 -2.63 -21.29 10.25
CA THR A 206 -3.82 -21.69 11.03
C THR A 206 -4.41 -20.52 11.82
N ILE A 207 -3.56 -19.69 12.44
CA ILE A 207 -4.03 -18.49 13.14
C ILE A 207 -4.69 -17.50 12.17
N ALA A 208 -4.14 -17.33 10.96
CA ALA A 208 -4.72 -16.46 9.95
C ALA A 208 -6.12 -16.94 9.51
N ASP A 209 -6.29 -18.26 9.36
CA ASP A 209 -7.57 -18.86 8.97
C ASP A 209 -8.61 -18.74 10.10
N ASN A 210 -8.22 -19.01 11.36
CA ASN A 210 -9.10 -18.81 12.50
C ASN A 210 -9.56 -17.35 12.66
N ILE A 211 -8.65 -16.39 12.41
CA ILE A 211 -9.00 -14.97 12.42
C ILE A 211 -10.03 -14.66 11.34
N ASN A 212 -9.83 -15.19 10.13
CA ASN A 212 -10.77 -14.99 9.03
C ASN A 212 -12.16 -15.56 9.33
N ASP A 213 -12.24 -16.73 9.96
CA ASP A 213 -13.52 -17.33 10.35
C ASP A 213 -14.25 -16.47 11.38
N LEU A 214 -13.52 -15.97 12.40
CA LEU A 214 -14.06 -15.02 13.38
C LEU A 214 -14.56 -13.72 12.72
N GLU A 215 -13.82 -13.18 11.75
CA GLU A 215 -14.25 -11.98 11.01
C GLU A 215 -15.52 -12.24 10.19
N ASN A 216 -15.67 -13.43 9.60
CA ASN A 216 -16.87 -13.81 8.86
C ASN A 216 -18.09 -13.96 9.77
N ASP A 217 -17.91 -14.50 10.98
CA ASP A 217 -18.97 -14.57 11.98
C ASP A 217 -19.43 -13.16 12.41
N MET A 218 -18.47 -12.27 12.71
CA MET A 218 -18.76 -10.87 13.03
C MET A 218 -19.48 -10.15 11.89
N LEU A 219 -19.06 -10.37 10.65
CA LEU A 219 -19.74 -9.83 9.48
C LEU A 219 -21.18 -10.37 9.34
N THR A 220 -21.38 -11.66 9.60
CA THR A 220 -22.71 -12.27 9.56
C THR A 220 -23.64 -11.64 10.59
N ILE A 221 -23.14 -11.40 11.82
CA ILE A 221 -23.88 -10.69 12.86
C ILE A 221 -24.22 -9.27 12.43
N ARG A 222 -23.25 -8.51 11.89
CA ARG A 222 -23.49 -7.15 11.39
C ARG A 222 -24.60 -7.13 10.33
N LYS A 223 -24.52 -8.03 9.34
CA LYS A 223 -25.54 -8.16 8.29
C LYS A 223 -26.91 -8.56 8.83
N ALA A 224 -26.97 -9.35 9.90
CA ALA A 224 -28.23 -9.69 10.55
C ALA A 224 -28.84 -8.48 11.27
N ILE A 225 -28.03 -7.68 11.94
CA ILE A 225 -28.46 -6.42 12.59
C ILE A 225 -28.97 -5.43 11.53
N ASP A 226 -28.22 -5.24 10.43
CA ASP A 226 -28.63 -4.35 9.33
C ASP A 226 -30.05 -4.68 8.82
N ARG A 227 -30.40 -5.98 8.73
CA ARG A 227 -31.73 -6.45 8.26
C ARG A 227 -32.85 -6.33 9.30
N LEU A 228 -32.53 -6.21 10.58
CA LEU A 228 -33.53 -6.05 11.64
C LEU A 228 -34.06 -4.63 11.72
N ASP A 229 -33.27 -3.67 11.23
CA ASP A 229 -33.65 -2.28 11.25
C ASP A 229 -34.32 -1.81 9.93
N ASP A 230 -34.26 -2.60 8.85
CA ASP A 230 -35.01 -2.42 7.58
C ASP A 230 -36.53 -2.70 7.74
#